data_AF-A0A432LCL2-F1
#
_entry.id   AF-A0A432LCL2-F1
#
_cell.length_a   1.000
_cell.length_b   1.000
_cell.length_c   1.000
_cell.angle_alpha   90.00
_cell.angle_beta   90.00
_cell.angle_gamma   90.00
#
_symmetry.space_group_name_H-M   'P 1'
#
loop_
_entity.id
_entity.type
_entity.pdbx_description
1 polymer ?
#
loop_
_entity_poly.entity_id
_entity_poly.type
_entity_poly.pdbx_seq_one_letter_code
_entity_poly.pdbx_strand_id
1 'polypeptide(L)'
;MLLVGNVGVNRVVADCLDFKNVQTLEHMVYQSSGGFEATPKEYFYQQVRPENLAFARRLIQGECFPPAKRFLRFFMPTGDCLTQ
;
A
#
# COMPACT_ATOMS: atom_id res chain seq x y z
N MET A 1 -3.97 -5.07 -6.84
CA MET A 1 -3.17 -3.83 -6.73
C MET A 1 -3.94 -2.66 -6.12
N LEU A 2 -5.17 -2.37 -6.56
CA LEU A 2 -5.95 -1.20 -6.11
C LEU A 2 -6.14 -1.09 -4.58
N LEU A 3 -6.48 -2.20 -3.91
CA LEU A 3 -6.71 -2.20 -2.46
C LEU A 3 -5.44 -1.89 -1.66
N VAL A 4 -4.29 -2.41 -2.09
CA VAL A 4 -2.99 -2.14 -1.47
C VAL A 4 -2.61 -0.67 -1.64
N GLY A 5 -2.90 -0.10 -2.80
CA GLY A 5 -2.70 1.33 -3.06
C GLY A 5 -3.53 2.22 -2.15
N ASN A 6 -4.81 1.88 -1.91
CA ASN A 6 -5.65 2.60 -0.94
C ASN A 6 -5.06 2.57 0.47
N VAL A 7 -4.58 1.40 0.90
CA VAL A 7 -3.92 1.28 2.22
C VAL A 7 -2.67 2.16 2.30
N GLY A 8 -1.88 2.22 1.23
CA GLY A 8 -0.71 3.10 1.15
C GLY A 8 -1.07 4.58 1.27
N VAL A 9 -2.07 5.04 0.53
CA VAL A 9 -2.57 6.44 0.62
C VAL A 9 -3.14 6.73 2.00
N ASN A 10 -3.90 5.80 2.59
CA ASN A 10 -4.45 5.96 3.94
C ASN A 10 -3.35 6.12 5.00
N ARG A 11 -2.20 5.42 4.87
CA ARG A 11 -1.06 5.60 5.78
C ARG A 11 -0.51 7.02 5.74
N VAL A 12 -0.46 7.62 4.55
CA VAL A 12 0.01 9.00 4.36
C VAL A 12 -0.96 10.01 4.93
N VAL A 13 -2.26 9.79 4.75
CA VAL A 13 -3.31 10.73 5.19
C VAL A 13 -3.58 10.63 6.70
N ALA A 14 -3.51 9.44 7.29
CA ALA A 14 -3.96 9.21 8.65
C ALA A 14 -2.94 9.60 9.74
N ASP A 15 -1.64 9.79 9.39
CA ASP A 15 -0.53 10.17 10.28
C ASP A 15 -0.68 9.65 11.73
N CYS A 16 -0.82 8.33 11.87
CA CYS A 16 -1.13 7.67 13.14
C CYS A 16 0.13 7.33 13.93
N LEU A 17 -0.01 7.02 15.23
CA LEU A 17 1.07 6.52 16.08
C LEU A 17 1.83 5.32 15.47
N ASP A 18 1.13 4.43 14.77
CA ASP A 18 1.72 3.26 14.09
C ASP A 18 2.55 3.62 12.84
N PHE A 19 2.28 4.76 12.21
CA PHE A 19 2.89 5.21 10.95
C PHE A 19 3.45 6.63 11.07
N LYS A 20 4.05 6.92 12.22
CA LYS A 20 4.60 8.24 12.53
C LYS A 20 5.71 8.57 11.53
N ASN A 21 5.66 9.77 10.93
CA ASN A 21 6.58 10.28 9.90
C ASN A 21 6.39 9.70 8.47
N VAL A 22 5.26 9.07 8.17
CA VAL A 22 4.92 8.62 6.80
C VAL A 22 4.10 9.71 6.09
N GLN A 23 4.65 10.91 5.92
CA GLN A 23 3.90 12.06 5.36
C GLN A 23 4.00 12.20 3.84
N THR A 24 4.86 11.39 3.19
CA THR A 24 5.00 11.36 1.73
C THR A 24 4.85 9.94 1.21
N LEU A 25 4.50 9.82 -0.08
CA LEU A 25 4.45 8.52 -0.75
C LEU A 25 5.82 7.82 -0.76
N GLU A 26 6.90 8.59 -0.84
CA GLU A 26 8.26 8.06 -0.77
C GLU A 26 8.55 7.45 0.60
N HIS A 27 8.24 8.15 1.68
CA HIS A 27 8.36 7.59 3.04
C HIS A 27 7.52 6.32 3.22
N MET A 28 6.34 6.28 2.59
CA MET A 28 5.46 5.11 2.63
C MET A 28 6.05 3.92 1.86
N VAL A 29 6.69 4.15 0.71
CA VAL A 29 7.30 3.10 -0.11
C VAL A 29 8.59 2.55 0.53
N TYR A 30 9.39 3.44 1.12
CA TYR A 30 10.70 3.12 1.73
C TYR A 30 10.64 2.83 3.24
N GLN A 31 9.44 2.68 3.81
CA GLN A 31 9.30 2.44 5.25
C GLN A 31 10.03 1.16 5.69
N SER A 32 10.84 1.27 6.74
CA SER A 32 11.51 0.14 7.39
C SER A 32 10.58 -0.44 8.46
N SER A 33 10.17 -1.70 8.29
CA SER A 33 9.04 -2.39 8.93
C SER A 33 7.65 -2.01 8.36
N GLY A 34 6.84 -3.02 7.98
CA GLY A 34 5.51 -2.81 7.38
C GLY A 34 5.50 -2.29 5.93
N GLY A 35 6.68 -2.13 5.31
CA GLY A 35 6.87 -1.67 3.93
C GLY A 35 6.79 -2.76 2.88
N PHE A 36 7.15 -2.41 1.63
CA PHE A 36 7.07 -3.32 0.51
C PHE A 36 8.34 -4.17 0.37
N GLU A 37 8.16 -5.47 0.19
CA GLU A 37 9.26 -6.43 -0.05
C GLU A 37 10.02 -6.15 -1.37
N ALA A 38 9.41 -5.41 -2.30
CA ALA A 38 9.99 -5.08 -3.58
C ALA A 38 11.15 -4.07 -3.47
N THR A 39 11.11 -3.14 -2.52
CA THR A 39 12.05 -2.01 -2.40
C THR A 39 13.54 -2.39 -2.41
N PRO A 40 14.00 -3.47 -1.74
CA PRO A 40 15.40 -3.89 -1.80
C PRO A 40 15.77 -4.71 -3.05
N LYS A 41 14.82 -5.10 -3.91
CA LYS A 41 15.08 -6.00 -5.03
C LYS A 41 15.34 -5.20 -6.31
N GLU A 42 16.25 -5.70 -7.17
CA GLU A 42 16.68 -4.99 -8.39
C GLU A 42 15.54 -4.65 -9.34
N TYR A 43 14.49 -5.49 -9.41
CA TYR A 43 13.34 -5.25 -10.27
C TYR A 43 12.54 -4.00 -9.89
N PHE A 44 12.72 -3.46 -8.68
CA PHE A 44 12.04 -2.24 -8.25
C PHE A 44 12.39 -1.03 -9.13
N TYR A 45 13.62 -1.02 -9.67
CA TYR A 45 14.11 0.06 -10.53
C TYR A 45 13.75 -0.13 -12.01
N GLN A 46 13.07 -1.21 -12.36
CA GLN A 46 12.61 -1.43 -13.73
C GLN A 46 11.42 -0.51 -14.06
N GLN A 47 11.22 -0.27 -15.36
CA GLN A 47 10.10 0.53 -15.83
C GLN A 47 8.76 -0.08 -15.38
N VAL A 48 7.89 0.77 -14.83
CA VAL A 48 6.53 0.38 -14.44
C VAL A 48 5.69 0.03 -15.66
N ARG A 49 4.87 -1.03 -15.56
CA ARG A 49 3.88 -1.35 -16.58
C ARG A 49 2.84 -0.22 -16.70
N PRO A 50 2.39 0.13 -17.91
CA PRO A 50 1.47 1.25 -18.12
C PRO A 50 0.15 1.09 -17.37
N GLU A 51 -0.35 -0.14 -17.25
CA GLU A 51 -1.53 -0.50 -16.45
C GLU A 51 -1.39 -0.11 -14.97
N ASN A 52 -0.24 -0.40 -14.37
CA ASN A 52 0.03 -0.13 -12.96
C ASN A 52 0.20 1.38 -12.72
N LEU A 53 0.78 2.10 -13.69
CA LEU A 53 0.88 3.55 -13.64
C LEU A 53 -0.51 4.20 -13.68
N ALA A 54 -1.42 3.70 -14.54
CA ALA A 54 -2.79 4.19 -14.61
C ALA A 54 -3.54 3.95 -13.30
N PHE A 55 -3.39 2.77 -12.69
CA PHE A 55 -3.99 2.48 -11.38
C PHE A 55 -3.43 3.35 -10.27
N ALA A 56 -2.10 3.56 -10.22
CA ALA A 56 -1.49 4.43 -9.21
C ALA A 56 -2.03 5.87 -9.29
N ARG A 57 -2.19 6.42 -10.50
CA ARG A 57 -2.77 7.76 -10.70
C ARG A 57 -4.18 7.88 -10.15
N ARG A 58 -5.05 6.90 -10.44
CA ARG A 58 -6.44 6.87 -9.95
C ARG A 58 -6.51 6.89 -8.42
N LEU A 59 -5.64 6.11 -7.77
CA LEU A 59 -5.57 6.03 -6.31
C LEU A 59 -5.11 7.36 -5.69
N ILE A 60 -4.09 7.99 -6.28
CA ILE A 60 -3.59 9.30 -5.83
C ILE A 60 -4.65 10.40 -6.03
N GLN A 61 -5.48 10.28 -7.07
CA GLN A 61 -6.63 11.17 -7.31
C GLN A 61 -7.79 10.97 -6.32
N GLY A 62 -7.70 10.00 -5.41
CA GLY A 62 -8.69 9.78 -4.34
C GLY A 62 -9.72 8.68 -4.65
N GLU A 63 -9.50 7.84 -5.67
CA GLU A 63 -10.36 6.68 -5.90
C GLU A 63 -10.18 5.63 -4.80
N CYS A 64 -11.13 5.59 -3.86
CA CYS A 64 -11.17 4.62 -2.78
C CYS A 64 -12.14 3.47 -3.11
N PHE A 65 -11.64 2.24 -2.99
CA PHE A 65 -12.38 1.01 -3.25
C PHE A 65 -12.64 0.26 -1.94
N PRO A 66 -13.90 -0.14 -1.65
CA PRO A 66 -14.18 -1.08 -0.56
C PRO A 66 -13.56 -2.45 -0.87
N PRO A 67 -13.05 -3.20 0.12
CA PRO A 67 -13.11 -2.95 1.58
C PRO A 67 -12.04 -1.96 2.09
N ALA A 68 -10.99 -1.67 1.33
CA ALA A 68 -9.77 -0.95 1.78
C ALA A 68 -9.95 0.54 2.15
N LYS A 69 -11.18 1.07 2.22
CA LYS A 69 -11.46 2.51 2.41
C LYS A 69 -10.86 3.12 3.68
N ARG A 70 -10.71 2.33 4.75
CA ARG A 70 -10.14 2.78 6.04
C ARG A 70 -9.07 1.84 6.59
N PHE A 71 -8.63 0.86 5.80
CA PHE A 71 -7.61 -0.07 6.26
C PHE A 71 -6.23 0.57 6.15
N LEU A 72 -5.40 0.33 7.16
CA LEU A 72 -4.01 0.79 7.24
C LEU A 72 -3.00 -0.36 7.09
N ARG A 73 -3.47 -1.61 7.15
CA ARG A 73 -2.65 -2.81 7.00
C ARG A 73 -3.38 -3.84 6.13
N PHE A 74 -2.59 -4.66 5.46
CA PHE A 74 -3.03 -5.86 4.75
C PHE A 74 -2.04 -6.97 5.07
N PHE A 75 -2.52 -8.22 5.10
CA PHE A 75 -1.69 -9.40 5.30
C PHE A 75 -2.35 -10.58 4.61
N MET A 76 -1.56 -11.59 4.30
CA MET A 76 -2.07 -12.88 3.85
C MET A 76 -2.26 -13.76 5.09
N PRO A 77 -3.50 -14.17 5.42
CA PRO A 77 -3.70 -15.08 6.54
C PRO A 77 -3.04 -16.42 6.22
N THR A 78 -2.30 -16.96 7.18
CA THR A 78 -1.71 -18.30 7.12
C THR A 78 -2.50 -19.21 8.06
N GLY A 79 -3.20 -20.19 7.51
CA GLY A 79 -4.02 -21.15 8.26
C GLY A 79 -5.22 -21.64 7.45
N ASP A 80 -5.72 -22.83 7.79
CA ASP A 80 -6.93 -23.37 7.18
C ASP A 80 -8.15 -22.50 7.55
N CYS A 81 -9.05 -22.32 6.58
CA CYS A 81 -10.31 -21.65 6.83
C CYS A 81 -11.14 -22.54 7.77
N LEU A 82 -11.18 -22.17 9.05
CA LEU A 82 -12.04 -22.85 10.01
C LEU A 82 -13.49 -22.56 9.61
N THR A 83 -14.19 -23.60 9.16
CA THR A 83 -15.66 -23.57 9.01
C THR A 83 -16.26 -23.42 10.41
N GLN A 84 -16.78 -22.23 10.71
CA GLN A 84 -17.67 -22.04 11.85
C GLN A 84 -19.06 -22.62 11.56
#